data_AF-A0A2W5ZUP8-F1
#
_entry.id   AF-A0A2W5ZUP8-F1
#
_cell.length_a   1.000
_cell.length_b   1.000
_cell.length_c   1.000
_cell.angle_alpha   90.00
_cell.angle_beta   90.00
_cell.angle_gamma   90.00
#
_symmetry.space_group_name_H-M   'P 1'
#
loop_
_entity.id
_entity.type
_entity.pdbx_description
1 polymer ?
#
loop_
_entity_poly.entity_id
_entity_poly.type
_entity_poly.pdbx_seq_one_letter_code
_entity_poly.pdbx_strand_id
1 'polypeptide(L)'
;MASETPETPPSKIGLHEAVAAAKRFFTELYGVGGVGSIDNVLLEEVEERADEWLITFGFDTRRVVHESIPGLIMSLPKREEMTRLFKTFIVDAHTGKVRAMKIHPSAVAV
;
A
#
# COMPACT_ATOMS: atom_id res chain seq x y z
N MET A 1 17.33 -20.38 -42.87
CA MET A 1 16.85 -20.63 -41.50
C MET A 1 17.20 -19.38 -40.71
N ALA A 2 16.20 -18.62 -40.26
CA ALA A 2 16.44 -17.47 -39.41
C ALA A 2 16.77 -17.99 -38.01
N SER A 3 17.96 -17.69 -37.52
CA SER A 3 18.34 -17.96 -36.14
C SER A 3 17.59 -16.96 -35.25
N GLU A 4 16.63 -17.44 -34.48
CA GLU A 4 16.04 -16.68 -33.38
C GLU A 4 17.12 -16.50 -32.31
N THR A 5 17.66 -15.29 -32.20
CA THR A 5 18.50 -14.89 -31.08
C THR A 5 17.65 -14.97 -29.82
N PRO A 6 18.08 -15.61 -28.73
CA PRO A 6 17.33 -15.56 -27.48
C PRO A 6 17.33 -14.11 -26.99
N GLU A 7 16.17 -13.46 -27.01
CA GLU A 7 16.01 -12.14 -26.39
C GLU A 7 16.31 -12.30 -24.91
N THR A 8 17.45 -11.78 -24.47
CA THR A 8 17.77 -11.66 -23.05
C THR A 8 16.61 -10.90 -22.40
N PRO A 9 15.96 -11.43 -21.34
CA PRO A 9 14.90 -10.69 -20.69
C PRO A 9 15.45 -9.33 -20.24
N PRO A 10 14.67 -8.24 -20.39
CA PRO A 10 15.13 -6.91 -20.04
C PRO A 10 15.66 -6.89 -18.60
N SER A 11 16.76 -6.15 -18.37
CA SER A 11 17.35 -5.99 -17.04
C SER A 11 16.27 -5.64 -16.02
N LYS A 12 16.27 -6.31 -14.88
CA LYS A 12 15.37 -5.96 -13.78
C LYS A 12 15.66 -4.55 -13.28
N ILE A 13 14.61 -3.84 -12.88
CA ILE A 13 14.70 -2.57 -12.18
C ILE A 13 15.28 -2.78 -10.78
N GLY A 14 15.99 -1.77 -10.28
CA GLY A 14 16.58 -1.82 -8.96
C GLY A 14 15.55 -1.64 -7.84
N LEU A 15 15.90 -2.04 -6.61
CA LEU A 15 15.07 -1.89 -5.42
C LEU A 15 14.55 -0.46 -5.25
N HIS A 16 15.41 0.55 -5.42
CA HIS A 16 15.04 1.96 -5.28
C HIS A 16 13.99 2.39 -6.31
N GLU A 17 14.09 1.90 -7.55
CA GLU A 17 13.14 2.18 -8.62
C GLU A 17 11.79 1.51 -8.34
N ALA A 18 11.81 0.28 -7.84
CA ALA A 18 10.60 -0.44 -7.46
C ALA A 18 9.87 0.28 -6.30
N VAL A 19 10.60 0.68 -5.26
CA VAL A 19 10.06 1.45 -4.12
C VAL A 19 9.50 2.80 -4.60
N ALA A 20 10.19 3.50 -5.49
CA ALA A 20 9.71 4.76 -6.05
C ALA A 20 8.42 4.57 -6.86
N ALA A 21 8.33 3.50 -7.67
CA ALA A 21 7.13 3.17 -8.44
C ALA A 21 5.93 2.88 -7.52
N ALA A 22 6.12 2.06 -6.47
CA ALA A 22 5.08 1.78 -5.50
C ALA A 22 4.65 3.03 -4.72
N LYS A 23 5.61 3.87 -4.28
CA LYS A 23 5.31 5.11 -3.55
C LYS A 23 4.53 6.10 -4.41
N ARG A 24 4.90 6.26 -5.68
CA ARG A 24 4.17 7.12 -6.62
C ARG A 24 2.72 6.64 -6.77
N PHE A 25 2.53 5.34 -7.01
CA PHE A 25 1.20 4.75 -7.14
C PHE A 25 0.37 4.90 -5.85
N PHE A 26 0.99 4.72 -4.67
CA PHE A 26 0.34 4.97 -3.38
C PHE A 26 -0.13 6.42 -3.26
N THR A 27 0.73 7.38 -3.57
CA THR A 27 0.40 8.82 -3.53
C THR A 27 -0.67 9.20 -4.56
N GLU A 28 -0.70 8.56 -5.74
CA GLU A 28 -1.75 8.78 -6.73
C GLU A 28 -3.12 8.26 -6.23
N LEU A 29 -3.14 7.12 -5.53
CA LEU A 29 -4.38 6.55 -4.98
C LEU A 29 -4.93 7.34 -3.79
N TYR A 30 -4.04 7.85 -2.94
CA TYR A 30 -4.41 8.38 -1.62
C TYR A 30 -3.99 9.84 -1.37
N GLY A 31 -3.37 10.50 -2.34
CA GLY A 31 -2.95 11.90 -2.28
C GLY A 31 -4.12 12.88 -2.38
N VAL A 32 -3.82 14.12 -2.77
CA VAL A 32 -4.79 15.26 -2.76
C VAL A 32 -6.06 14.90 -3.53
N GLY A 33 -7.13 14.55 -2.82
CA GLY A 33 -8.42 14.10 -3.36
C GLY A 33 -8.84 12.66 -3.04
N GLY A 34 -7.99 11.88 -2.37
CA GLY A 34 -8.26 10.50 -1.93
C GLY A 34 -9.22 10.39 -0.73
N VAL A 35 -9.73 9.17 -0.51
CA VAL A 35 -10.69 8.85 0.56
C VAL A 35 -9.96 8.79 1.91
N GLY A 36 -9.95 9.92 2.64
CA GLY A 36 -9.47 10.03 4.02
C GLY A 36 -8.07 10.62 4.17
N SER A 37 -7.79 11.21 5.33
CA SER A 37 -6.45 11.68 5.68
C SER A 37 -5.56 10.46 5.96
N ILE A 38 -4.52 10.28 5.15
CA ILE A 38 -3.46 9.32 5.42
C ILE A 38 -2.27 10.06 6.00
N ASP A 39 -1.88 9.64 7.20
CA ASP A 39 -0.73 10.19 7.92
C ASP A 39 0.35 9.10 8.07
N ASN A 40 1.59 9.51 8.40
CA ASN A 40 2.67 8.61 8.84
C ASN A 40 2.94 7.41 7.91
N VAL A 41 3.14 7.67 6.62
CA VAL A 41 3.52 6.63 5.64
C VAL A 41 4.99 6.22 5.83
N LEU A 42 5.24 4.94 6.11
CA LEU A 42 6.58 4.35 6.22
C LEU A 42 6.72 3.12 5.32
N LEU A 43 7.93 2.90 4.80
CA LEU A 43 8.30 1.64 4.16
C LEU A 43 8.56 0.59 5.25
N GLU A 44 7.81 -0.51 5.21
CA GLU A 44 7.86 -1.56 6.23
C GLU A 44 8.68 -2.77 5.76
N GLU A 45 8.43 -3.21 4.52
CA GLU A 45 9.03 -4.42 3.98
C GLU A 45 9.26 -4.30 2.46
N VAL A 46 10.37 -4.89 2.00
CA VAL A 46 10.67 -5.09 0.58
C VAL A 46 11.15 -6.53 0.39
N GLU A 47 10.46 -7.27 -0.47
CA GLU A 47 10.83 -8.63 -0.86
C GLU A 47 11.07 -8.68 -2.38
N GLU A 48 12.24 -9.17 -2.79
CA GLU A 48 12.52 -9.47 -4.20
C GLU A 48 12.10 -10.91 -4.53
N ARG A 49 11.39 -11.08 -5.65
CA ARG A 49 11.06 -12.38 -6.24
C ARG A 49 11.64 -12.51 -7.65
N ALA A 50 11.41 -13.67 -8.26
CA ALA A 50 11.89 -14.00 -9.60
C ALA A 50 11.54 -12.92 -10.63
N ASP A 51 10.30 -12.43 -10.67
CA ASP A 51 9.85 -11.43 -11.66
C ASP A 51 9.08 -10.26 -11.03
N GLU A 52 9.11 -10.15 -9.69
CA GLU A 52 8.29 -9.20 -8.95
C GLU A 52 9.05 -8.60 -7.76
N TRP A 53 8.67 -7.39 -7.39
CA TRP A 53 8.98 -6.76 -6.10
C TRP A 53 7.70 -6.65 -5.29
N LEU A 54 7.74 -7.08 -4.03
CA LEU A 54 6.66 -6.87 -3.07
C LEU A 54 7.08 -5.76 -2.12
N ILE A 55 6.29 -4.69 -2.06
CA ILE A 55 6.63 -3.48 -1.30
C ILE A 55 5.49 -3.14 -0.37
N THR A 56 5.74 -3.20 0.93
CA THR A 56 4.74 -2.92 1.95
C THR A 56 4.94 -1.53 2.54
N PHE A 57 3.91 -0.69 2.44
CA PHE A 57 3.83 0.57 3.18
C PHE A 57 2.86 0.43 4.35
N GLY A 58 3.31 0.88 5.52
CA GLY A 58 2.47 1.11 6.69
C GLY A 58 2.04 2.57 6.74
N PHE A 59 0.79 2.83 7.10
CA PHE A 59 0.26 4.19 7.19
C PHE A 59 -0.90 4.27 8.19
N ASP A 60 -1.08 5.44 8.79
CA ASP A 60 -2.12 5.65 9.76
C ASP A 60 -3.39 6.20 9.08
N THR A 61 -4.54 5.67 9.47
CA THR A 61 -5.85 6.19 9.09
C THR A 61 -6.64 6.59 10.33
N ARG A 62 -7.38 7.69 10.24
CA ARG A 62 -8.30 8.15 11.27
C ARG A 62 -9.71 7.74 10.90
N ARG A 63 -10.37 7.00 11.80
CA ARG A 63 -11.80 6.73 11.69
C ARG A 63 -12.53 7.41 12.84
N VAL A 64 -13.57 8.15 12.51
CA VAL A 64 -14.54 8.62 13.51
C VAL A 64 -15.44 7.44 13.84
N VAL A 65 -15.39 6.98 15.09
CA VAL A 65 -16.28 5.94 15.60
C VAL A 65 -17.42 6.61 16.37
N HIS A 66 -18.63 6.26 15.99
CA HIS A 66 -19.84 6.63 16.71
C HIS A 66 -20.17 5.51 17.68
N GLU A 67 -19.92 5.73 18.97
CA GLU A 67 -20.51 4.88 20.00
C GLU A 67 -22.01 5.17 20.05
N SER A 68 -22.83 4.19 19.69
CA SER A 68 -24.27 4.24 19.92
C SER A 68 -24.58 3.38 21.15
N ILE A 69 -25.01 4.04 22.23
CA ILE A 69 -25.58 3.34 23.39
C ILE A 69 -27.09 3.29 23.16
N PRO A 70 -27.70 2.09 23.02
CA PRO A 70 -29.15 1.99 22.89
C PRO A 70 -29.85 2.62 24.11
N GLY A 71 -30.66 3.66 23.87
CA GLY A 71 -31.45 4.33 24.91
C GLY A 71 -30.94 5.68 25.41
N LEU A 72 -29.76 6.14 24.96
CA LEU A 72 -29.22 7.47 25.32
C LEU A 72 -29.43 8.46 24.15
N ILE A 73 -30.26 9.51 24.37
CA ILE A 73 -30.58 10.56 23.37
C ILE A 73 -29.43 11.59 23.23
N MET A 74 -28.35 11.45 24.02
CA MET A 74 -27.21 12.35 23.97
C MET A 74 -26.13 11.79 23.03
N SER A 75 -25.78 12.58 22.01
CA SER A 75 -24.65 12.32 21.13
C SER A 75 -23.36 12.25 21.96
N LEU A 76 -22.79 11.06 22.10
CA LEU A 76 -21.48 10.89 22.72
C LEU A 76 -20.42 11.65 21.91
N PRO A 77 -19.35 12.14 22.56
CA PRO A 77 -18.24 12.77 21.84
C PRO A 77 -17.67 11.78 20.83
N LYS A 78 -17.48 12.25 19.59
CA LYS A 78 -16.83 11.50 18.52
C LYS A 78 -15.45 11.05 18.99
N ARG A 79 -15.25 9.73 19.11
CA ARG A 79 -13.92 9.18 19.36
C ARG A 79 -13.22 9.02 18.02
N GLU A 80 -12.07 9.66 17.87
CA GLU A 80 -11.17 9.38 16.76
C GLU A 80 -10.33 8.15 17.13
N GLU A 81 -10.45 7.10 16.33
CA GLU A 81 -9.56 5.96 16.41
C GLU A 81 -8.51 6.07 15.31
N MET A 82 -7.24 6.04 15.73
CA MET A 82 -6.10 5.91 14.83
C MET A 82 -5.83 4.42 14.63
N THR A 83 -5.82 3.95 13.38
CA THR A 83 -5.47 2.57 13.04
C THR A 83 -4.33 2.60 12.03
N ARG A 84 -3.27 1.83 12.31
CA ARG A 84 -2.18 1.61 11.34
C ARG A 84 -2.59 0.50 10.39
N LEU A 85 -2.62 0.79 9.09
CA LEU A 85 -2.90 -0.17 8.03
C LEU A 85 -1.63 -0.48 7.25
N PHE A 86 -1.61 -1.66 6.63
CA PHE A 86 -0.51 -2.12 5.81
C PHE A 86 -1.01 -2.44 4.39
N LYS A 87 -0.27 -1.95 3.40
CA LYS A 87 -0.57 -2.16 1.98
C LYS A 87 0.66 -2.67 1.26
N THR A 88 0.54 -3.84 0.65
CA THR A 88 1.59 -4.41 -0.18
C THR A 88 1.27 -4.19 -1.65
N PHE A 89 2.21 -3.61 -2.38
CA PHE A 89 2.19 -3.43 -3.82
C PHE A 89 3.07 -4.49 -4.49
N ILE A 90 2.53 -5.11 -5.54
CA ILE A 90 3.26 -6.07 -6.38
C ILE A 90 3.69 -5.30 -7.64
N VAL A 91 4.99 -5.09 -7.78
CA VAL A 91 5.60 -4.35 -8.89
C VAL A 91 6.31 -5.32 -9.80
N ASP A 92 6.04 -5.23 -11.10
CA ASP A 92 6.75 -6.01 -12.11
C ASP A 92 8.24 -5.63 -12.15
N ALA A 93 9.12 -6.62 -12.01
CA ALA A 93 10.56 -6.37 -11.90
C ALA A 93 11.21 -5.89 -13.19
N HIS A 94 10.56 -6.01 -14.34
CA HIS A 94 11.14 -5.63 -15.64
C HIS A 94 10.63 -4.29 -16.15
N THR A 95 9.41 -3.92 -15.76
CA THR A 95 8.70 -2.75 -16.28
C THR A 95 8.45 -1.68 -15.22
N GLY A 96 8.58 -2.01 -13.93
CA GLY A 96 8.26 -1.12 -12.83
C GLY A 96 6.77 -0.79 -12.70
N LYS A 97 5.89 -1.52 -13.40
CA LYS A 97 4.45 -1.33 -13.32
C LYS A 97 3.89 -2.04 -12.10
N VAL A 98 3.07 -1.35 -11.31
CA VAL A 98 2.28 -1.97 -10.24
C VAL A 98 1.22 -2.85 -10.91
N ARG A 99 1.28 -4.17 -10.66
CA ARG A 99 0.34 -5.15 -11.24
C ARG A 99 -0.83 -5.45 -10.31
N ALA A 100 -0.60 -5.41 -8.99
CA ALA A 100 -1.61 -5.72 -8.00
C ALA A 100 -1.30 -5.06 -6.66
N MET A 101 -2.29 -5.02 -5.78
CA MET A 101 -2.14 -4.56 -4.41
C MET A 101 -2.98 -5.40 -3.45
N LYS A 102 -2.48 -5.61 -2.24
CA LYS A 102 -3.17 -6.31 -1.15
C LYS A 102 -3.27 -5.40 0.07
N ILE A 103 -4.42 -5.44 0.74
CA ILE A 103 -4.59 -4.81 2.05
C ILE A 103 -4.43 -5.91 3.08
N HIS A 104 -3.54 -5.70 4.04
CA HIS A 104 -3.49 -6.53 5.23
C HIS A 104 -4.28 -5.80 6.31
N PRO A 105 -5.45 -6.32 6.74
CA PRO A 105 -6.09 -5.78 7.93
C PRO A 105 -5.09 -5.95 9.08
N SER A 106 -4.84 -4.85 9.78
CA SER A 106 -3.95 -4.81 10.93
C SER A 106 -4.28 -5.96 11.88
N ALA A 107 -3.24 -6.63 12.40
CA ALA A 107 -3.40 -7.46 13.58
C ALA A 107 -4.02 -6.58 14.67
N VAL A 108 -5.27 -6.88 15.04
CA VAL A 108 -5.92 -6.23 16.16
C VAL A 108 -5.04 -6.54 17.37
N ALA A 109 -4.39 -5.52 17.93
CA ALA A 109 -3.80 -5.65 19.25
C ALA A 109 -4.98 -5.84 20.22
N VAL A 110 -5.15 -7.08 20.66
CA VAL A 110 -6.14 -7.50 21.67
C VAL A 110 -5.64 -7.08 23.04
#